data_AF-A0A534M6H7-F1
#
_entry.id   AF-A0A534M6H7-F1
#
_cell.length_a   1.000
_cell.length_b   1.000
_cell.length_c   1.000
_cell.angle_alpha   90.00
_cell.angle_beta   90.00
_cell.angle_gamma   90.00
#
_symmetry.space_group_name_H-M   'P 1'
#
loop_
_entity.id
_entity.type
_entity.pdbx_description
1 polymer ?
#
loop_
_entity_poly.entity_id
_entity_poly.type
_entity_poly.pdbx_seq_one_letter_code
_entity_poly.pdbx_strand_id
1 'polypeptide(L)'
;MIPPNAAPPKTIVIVYPGAEEKIRKQYVYQTYLTPQEHDRIALVPGNRLVVKFKDEVVGEGQAILVERTLLERLSPYDAMSAGYETVDAQKKHVLQTVLAGVKKPEKAEFWKVLFRWL
;
A
#
# COMPACT_ATOMS: atom_id res chain seq x y z
N MET A 1 -13.58 -24.20 -4.50
CA MET A 1 -13.86 -24.00 -5.94
C MET A 1 -13.90 -22.50 -6.18
N ILE A 2 -12.97 -21.94 -6.96
CA ILE A 2 -12.98 -20.50 -7.29
C ILE A 2 -14.11 -20.29 -8.30
N PRO A 3 -15.05 -19.35 -8.09
CA PRO A 3 -16.09 -19.06 -9.08
C PRO A 3 -15.45 -18.73 -10.43
N PRO A 4 -15.97 -19.21 -11.56
CA PRO A 4 -15.39 -19.00 -12.89
C PRO A 4 -15.19 -17.52 -13.27
N ASN A 5 -15.82 -16.60 -12.54
CA ASN A 5 -15.74 -15.14 -12.74
C ASN A 5 -14.90 -14.39 -11.68
N ALA A 6 -14.16 -15.09 -10.81
CA ALA A 6 -13.30 -14.39 -9.86
C ALA A 6 -12.13 -13.75 -10.62
N ALA A 7 -12.10 -12.40 -10.67
CA ALA A 7 -10.98 -11.67 -11.24
C ALA A 7 -9.66 -12.11 -10.56
N PRO A 8 -8.56 -12.21 -11.32
CA PRO A 8 -7.27 -12.60 -10.75
C PRO A 8 -6.86 -11.61 -9.65
N PRO A 9 -6.15 -12.08 -8.61
CA PRO A 9 -5.63 -11.18 -7.57
C PRO A 9 -4.81 -10.03 -8.16
N LYS A 10 -4.99 -8.83 -7.62
CA LYS A 10 -4.16 -7.67 -7.93
C LYS A 10 -2.89 -7.73 -7.11
N THR A 11 -1.80 -7.15 -7.59
CA THR A 11 -0.53 -7.16 -6.84
C THR A 11 -0.27 -5.80 -6.19
N ILE A 12 0.05 -5.83 -4.89
CA ILE A 12 0.63 -4.68 -4.19
C ILE A 12 2.06 -5.02 -3.77
N VAL A 13 2.97 -4.06 -3.92
CA VAL A 13 4.39 -4.24 -3.60
C VAL A 13 4.77 -3.29 -2.48
N ILE A 14 5.34 -3.84 -1.42
CA ILE A 14 5.86 -3.08 -0.28
C ILE A 14 7.38 -3.10 -0.38
N VAL A 15 7.97 -1.90 -0.42
CA VAL A 15 9.42 -1.73 -0.62
C VAL A 15 10.12 -1.12 0.59
N TYR A 16 9.37 -0.66 1.60
CA TYR A 16 9.95 -0.07 2.80
C TYR A 16 10.71 -1.13 3.62
N PRO A 17 12.04 -1.06 3.76
CA PRO A 17 12.82 -2.13 4.38
C PRO A 17 12.44 -2.41 5.84
N GLY A 18 12.12 -1.37 6.62
CA GLY A 18 11.74 -1.51 8.02
C GLY A 18 10.41 -2.23 8.24
N ALA A 19 9.61 -2.46 7.19
CA ALA A 19 8.38 -3.23 7.27
C ALA A 19 8.59 -4.74 7.05
N GLU A 20 9.78 -5.22 6.65
CA GLU A 20 9.98 -6.62 6.26
C GLU A 20 9.58 -7.64 7.33
N GLU A 21 10.07 -7.45 8.56
CA GLU A 21 9.74 -8.39 9.64
C GLU A 21 8.22 -8.38 9.93
N LYS A 22 7.63 -7.18 9.96
CA LYS A 22 6.21 -6.99 10.27
C LYS A 22 5.31 -7.54 9.16
N ILE A 23 5.66 -7.36 7.89
CA ILE A 23 4.86 -7.88 6.77
C ILE A 23 4.89 -9.40 6.73
N ARG A 24 6.04 -10.03 7.01
CA ARG A 24 6.15 -11.49 7.10
C ARG A 24 5.35 -12.08 8.26
N LYS A 25 5.21 -11.32 9.36
CA LYS A 25 4.33 -11.65 10.51
C LYS A 25 2.90 -11.16 10.33
N GLN A 26 2.54 -10.68 9.13
CA GLN A 26 1.19 -10.22 8.79
C GLN A 26 0.66 -9.06 9.66
N TYR A 27 1.54 -8.21 10.18
CA TYR A 27 1.17 -7.06 11.03
C TYR A 27 0.99 -5.75 10.25
N VAL A 28 1.36 -5.72 8.98
CA VAL A 28 1.14 -4.56 8.11
C VAL A 28 -0.16 -4.75 7.34
N TYR A 29 -0.99 -3.71 7.38
CA TYR A 29 -2.33 -3.69 6.81
C TYR A 29 -2.53 -2.52 5.84
N GLN A 30 -1.52 -1.67 5.67
CA GLN A 30 -1.63 -0.48 4.85
C GLN A 30 -0.42 -0.32 3.93
N THR A 31 -0.67 0.10 2.69
CA THR A 31 0.37 0.50 1.75
C THR A 31 -0.10 1.70 0.92
N TYR A 32 0.80 2.23 0.09
CA TYR A 32 0.57 3.41 -0.74
C TYR A 32 0.88 3.10 -2.19
N LEU A 33 0.13 3.69 -3.10
CA LEU A 33 0.33 3.57 -4.55
C LEU A 33 0.38 4.95 -5.19
N THR A 34 1.18 5.07 -6.23
CA THR A 34 1.10 6.21 -7.15
C THR A 34 -0.27 6.20 -7.87
N PRO A 35 -0.75 7.35 -8.38
CA PRO A 35 -1.91 7.38 -9.26
C PRO A 35 -1.79 6.42 -10.44
N GLN A 36 -0.61 6.35 -11.05
CA GLN A 36 -0.33 5.49 -12.22
C GLN A 36 -0.40 4.00 -11.87
N GLU A 37 0.16 3.61 -10.73
CA GLU A 37 0.10 2.22 -10.26
C GLU A 37 -1.33 1.81 -9.98
N HIS A 38 -2.08 2.64 -9.25
CA HIS A 38 -3.48 2.41 -8.93
C HIS A 38 -4.32 2.25 -10.20
N ASP A 39 -4.21 3.18 -11.15
CA ASP A 39 -5.01 3.19 -12.38
C ASP A 39 -4.66 1.99 -13.27
N ARG A 40 -3.38 1.58 -13.32
CA ARG A 40 -2.94 0.39 -14.07
C ARG A 40 -3.59 -0.89 -13.55
N ILE A 41 -3.68 -1.05 -12.22
CA ILE A 41 -4.26 -2.26 -11.63
C ILE A 41 -5.77 -2.16 -11.42
N ALA A 42 -6.34 -0.95 -11.50
CA ALA A 42 -7.74 -0.63 -11.21
C ALA A 42 -8.19 -1.22 -9.86
N LEU A 43 -7.43 -0.91 -8.80
CA LEU A 43 -7.67 -1.48 -7.48
C LEU A 43 -8.91 -0.86 -6.83
N VAL A 44 -9.83 -1.70 -6.37
CA VAL A 44 -11.03 -1.28 -5.64
C VAL A 44 -11.19 -2.11 -4.36
N PRO A 45 -11.95 -1.61 -3.36
CA PRO A 45 -12.33 -2.41 -2.21
C PRO A 45 -12.94 -3.76 -2.62
N GLY A 46 -12.61 -4.82 -1.89
CA GLY A 46 -13.04 -6.19 -2.14
C GLY A 46 -12.12 -6.98 -3.08
N ASN A 47 -11.23 -6.34 -3.85
CA ASN A 47 -10.25 -7.07 -4.66
C ASN A 47 -9.33 -7.94 -3.80
N ARG A 48 -9.10 -9.17 -4.26
CA ARG A 48 -8.03 -10.02 -3.74
C ARG A 48 -6.68 -9.46 -4.11
N LEU A 49 -5.73 -9.61 -3.20
CA LEU A 49 -4.37 -9.09 -3.31
C LEU A 49 -3.36 -10.23 -3.23
N VAL A 50 -2.34 -10.18 -4.07
CA VAL A 50 -1.04 -10.79 -3.82
C VAL A 50 -0.16 -9.71 -3.21
N VAL A 51 0.32 -9.95 -1.99
CA VAL A 51 1.18 -9.03 -1.25
C VAL A 51 2.62 -9.45 -1.49
N LYS A 52 3.44 -8.51 -1.99
CA LYS A 52 4.86 -8.73 -2.20
C LYS A 52 5.69 -7.83 -1.29
N PHE A 53 6.78 -8.37 -0.77
CA PHE A 53 7.89 -7.56 -0.29
C PHE A 53 8.97 -7.55 -1.37
N LYS A 54 9.19 -6.38 -2.00
CA LYS A 54 9.99 -6.27 -3.22
C LYS A 54 9.51 -7.30 -4.27
N ASP A 55 10.37 -8.26 -4.63
CA ASP A 55 10.08 -9.28 -5.65
C ASP A 55 9.52 -10.58 -5.09
N GLU A 56 9.49 -10.75 -3.76
CA GLU A 56 9.04 -11.96 -3.09
C GLU A 56 7.55 -11.89 -2.73
N VAL A 57 6.79 -12.95 -3.02
CA VAL A 57 5.40 -13.09 -2.56
C VAL A 57 5.42 -13.49 -1.09
N VAL A 58 4.80 -12.65 -0.24
CA VAL A 58 4.73 -12.89 1.22
C VAL A 58 3.37 -13.40 1.67
N GLY A 59 2.33 -13.26 0.84
CA GLY A 59 1.02 -13.88 1.08
C GLY A 59 -0.11 -13.24 0.29
N GLU A 60 -1.34 -13.57 0.67
CA GLU A 60 -2.56 -13.06 0.05
C GLU A 60 -3.34 -12.14 1.02
N GLY A 61 -4.08 -11.20 0.45
CA GLY A 61 -4.93 -10.30 1.21
C GLY A 61 -6.18 -9.88 0.46
N GLN A 62 -6.93 -8.96 1.05
CA GLN A 62 -8.09 -8.33 0.44
C GLN A 62 -8.08 -6.83 0.75
N ALA A 63 -8.23 -6.02 -0.29
CA ALA A 63 -8.39 -4.57 -0.13
C ALA A 63 -9.70 -4.26 0.62
N ILE A 64 -9.61 -3.46 1.68
CA ILE A 64 -10.75 -3.02 2.50
C ILE A 64 -11.11 -1.58 2.14
N LEU A 65 -10.10 -0.71 2.06
CA LEU A 65 -10.27 0.71 1.74
C LEU A 65 -9.23 1.10 0.69
N VAL A 66 -9.66 1.84 -0.32
CA VAL A 66 -8.80 2.41 -1.36
C VAL A 66 -9.23 3.86 -1.53
N GLU A 67 -8.44 4.79 -1.03
CA GLU A 67 -8.80 6.20 -1.00
C GLU A 67 -7.64 7.10 -1.42
N ARG A 68 -7.97 8.28 -1.94
CA ARG A 68 -6.98 9.32 -2.21
C ARG A 68 -6.62 10.05 -0.93
N THR A 69 -5.35 10.39 -0.76
CA THR A 69 -4.84 11.14 0.38
C THR A 69 -3.72 12.09 -0.02
N LEU A 70 -3.31 12.93 0.94
CA LEU A 70 -2.24 13.91 0.85
C LEU A 70 -1.20 13.63 1.94
N LEU A 71 0.03 14.12 1.76
CA LEU A 71 1.10 13.96 2.76
C LEU A 71 0.73 14.52 4.13
N GLU A 72 0.04 15.66 4.16
CA GLU A 72 -0.40 16.31 5.41
C GLU A 72 -1.44 15.50 6.19
N ARG A 73 -2.16 14.60 5.51
CA ARG A 73 -3.23 13.77 6.10
C ARG A 73 -2.71 12.45 6.67
N LEU A 74 -1.41 12.15 6.53
CA LEU A 74 -0.81 10.95 7.11
C LEU A 74 -0.72 11.08 8.63
N SER A 75 -1.38 10.15 9.32
CA SER A 75 -1.48 10.09 10.77
C SER A 75 -0.49 9.09 11.39
N PRO A 76 -0.27 9.14 12.73
CA PRO A 76 0.47 8.09 13.44
C PRO A 76 -0.12 6.69 13.26
N TYR A 77 -1.44 6.58 13.11
CA TYR A 77 -2.10 5.30 12.86
C TYR A 77 -1.78 4.74 11.48
N ASP A 78 -1.68 5.61 10.46
CA ASP A 78 -1.24 5.23 9.11
C ASP A 78 0.21 4.72 9.11
N ALA A 79 1.09 5.37 9.89
CA ALA A 79 2.47 4.95 10.05
C ALA A 79 2.55 3.54 10.66
N MET A 80 1.86 3.33 11.79
CA MET A 80 1.80 2.06 12.50
C MET A 80 1.24 0.95 11.58
N SER A 81 0.10 1.19 10.94
CA SER A 81 -0.59 0.21 10.09
C SER A 81 0.20 -0.15 8.84
N ALA A 82 1.02 0.78 8.34
CA ALA A 82 1.89 0.56 7.20
C ALA A 82 3.31 0.07 7.57
N GLY A 83 3.55 -0.20 8.87
CA GLY A 83 4.78 -0.81 9.36
C GLY A 83 5.93 0.17 9.66
N TYR A 84 5.71 1.48 9.54
CA TYR A 84 6.71 2.50 9.83
C TYR A 84 6.91 2.68 11.35
N GLU A 85 8.10 3.16 11.71
CA GLU A 85 8.44 3.49 13.10
C GLU A 85 7.85 4.83 13.52
N THR A 86 7.84 5.80 12.60
CA THR A 86 7.34 7.16 12.84
C THR A 86 6.61 7.69 11.61
N VAL A 87 5.78 8.72 11.82
CA VAL A 87 5.14 9.48 10.73
C VAL A 87 6.18 10.13 9.82
N ASP A 88 7.32 10.56 10.36
CA ASP A 88 8.38 11.17 9.57
C ASP A 88 9.07 10.15 8.66
N ALA A 89 9.31 8.93 9.15
CA ALA A 89 9.85 7.84 8.33
C ALA A 89 8.89 7.48 7.18
N GLN A 90 7.58 7.43 7.48
CA GLN A 90 6.53 7.22 6.50
C GLN A 90 6.52 8.33 5.42
N LYS A 91 6.46 9.60 5.84
CA LYS A 91 6.44 10.74 4.91
C LYS A 91 7.69 10.78 4.04
N LYS A 92 8.86 10.56 4.62
CA LYS A 92 10.14 10.49 3.90
C LYS A 92 10.13 9.38 2.85
N HIS A 93 9.66 8.18 3.21
CA HIS A 93 9.60 7.08 2.27
C HIS A 93 8.58 7.33 1.13
N VAL A 94 7.38 7.83 1.45
CA VAL A 94 6.37 8.20 0.45
C VAL A 94 6.90 9.26 -0.52
N LEU A 95 7.62 10.27 -0.02
CA LEU A 95 8.29 11.29 -0.84
C LEU A 95 9.33 10.70 -1.80
N GLN A 96 10.10 9.72 -1.34
CA GLN A 96 11.18 9.10 -2.11
C GLN A 96 10.70 8.05 -3.11
N THR A 97 9.46 7.55 -2.96
CA THR A 97 8.93 6.44 -3.76
C THR A 97 7.65 6.85 -4.48
N VAL A 98 6.54 6.92 -3.76
CA VAL A 98 5.19 7.19 -4.29
C VAL A 98 5.08 8.56 -4.96
N LEU A 99 5.76 9.57 -4.40
CA LEU A 99 5.75 10.94 -4.91
C LEU A 99 7.09 11.33 -5.55
N ALA A 100 7.92 10.34 -5.92
CA ALA A 100 9.20 10.60 -6.56
C ALA A 100 9.01 11.37 -7.88
N GLY A 101 9.78 12.44 -8.06
CA GLY A 101 9.72 13.27 -9.28
C GLY A 101 8.54 14.24 -9.35
N VAL A 102 7.66 14.29 -8.34
CA VAL A 102 6.55 15.25 -8.28
C VAL A 102 7.08 16.64 -7.90
N LYS A 103 6.72 17.67 -8.68
CA LYS A 103 7.20 19.06 -8.46
C LYS A 103 6.71 19.72 -7.17
N LYS A 104 5.50 19.39 -6.73
CA LYS A 104 4.82 19.94 -5.54
C LYS A 104 4.20 18.80 -4.71
N PRO A 105 5.03 17.96 -4.07
CA PRO A 105 4.56 16.76 -3.39
C PRO A 105 3.58 17.06 -2.25
N GLU A 106 3.65 18.25 -1.66
CA GLU A 106 2.74 18.70 -0.61
C GLU A 106 1.28 18.86 -1.06
N LYS A 107 1.04 19.05 -2.36
CA LYS A 107 -0.31 19.14 -2.95
C LYS A 107 -0.69 17.93 -3.79
N ALA A 108 0.17 16.90 -3.82
CA ALA A 108 -0.01 15.76 -4.70
C ALA A 108 -0.84 14.68 -4.02
N GLU A 109 -1.90 14.26 -4.71
CA GLU A 109 -2.71 13.12 -4.28
C GLU A 109 -1.99 11.81 -4.61
N PHE A 110 -2.09 10.86 -3.70
CA PHE A 110 -1.71 9.46 -3.90
C PHE A 110 -2.72 8.55 -3.23
N TRP A 111 -2.60 7.25 -3.47
CA TRP A 111 -3.58 6.28 -2.98
C TRP A 111 -3.10 5.61 -1.70
N LYS A 112 -3.98 5.58 -0.71
CA LYS A 112 -3.86 4.79 0.52
C LYS A 112 -4.70 3.54 0.37
N VAL A 113 -4.08 2.40 0.61
CA VAL A 113 -4.70 1.08 0.50
C VAL A 113 -4.66 0.40 1.86
N LEU A 114 -5.81 0.27 2.52
CA LEU A 114 -5.98 -0.60 3.68
C LEU A 114 -6.40 -1.98 3.19
N PHE A 115 -5.78 -3.03 3.72
CA PHE A 115 -6.09 -4.42 3.41
C PHE A 115 -6.02 -5.29 4.66
N ARG A 116 -6.63 -6.47 4.58
CA ARG A 116 -6.45 -7.55 5.55
C ARG A 116 -5.78 -8.74 4.90
N TRP A 117 -5.10 -9.54 5.71
CA TRP A 117 -4.60 -10.86 5.31
C TRP A 117 -5.74 -11.87 5.15
N LEU A 118 -5.53 -12.85 4.28
CA LEU A 118 -6.42 -13.99 4.03
C LEU A 118 -5.77 -15.32 4.43
#